data_AF-A0AAN0JUE1-F1
#
_entry.id   AF-A0AAN0JUE1-F1
#
_cell.length_a   1.000
_cell.length_b   1.000
_cell.length_c   1.000
_cell.angle_alpha   90.00
_cell.angle_beta   90.00
_cell.angle_gamma   90.00
#
_symmetry.space_group_name_H-M   'P 1'
#
loop_
_entity.id
_entity.type
_entity.pdbx_description
1 polymer ?
#
loop_
_entity_poly.entity_id
_entity_poly.type
_entity_poly.pdbx_seq_one_letter_code
_entity_poly.pdbx_strand_id
1 'polypeptide(L)'
;TLIRDGKAYVDNTPGEVMKQERESRMPSKCRDRSVQDNLNMWEEMKAGSEAGLQCCLRAKIDYASDNGCMRDPVLYRCKLEPHPRTKTKYKVYPTYDFACPLVDSIEGVTHAEHFAKILWKTLYFFDAEIKKLGVENCYFPMFVSGSALQKEKDHIADFAPEVAWVTKSGQSELAEPIAIRPTSETVMYPSYAKWVQSHRDLPLKLNQWCNVVRWEFKHPQPFLRTREFLWQEGHTAHATKAEAEKEVLDILTLYQRVYEELLAVPVIPGWKTEKEKFAGGDYTTTVEGFVAASGRGIQAATSHHLGQNFSKMFDIKFENPNQEEGDDHCFAYQNSWGITTRSIGIMVMVHGDNRGLILPPNVANIQVIVVPCGITATVDDTKRNELTKYCESLISSLTEAGIRAKGDFRYNYSPGWKFNNWELKGVPMRIEVGPREVTNKNIVIVPRDTTGVKEPCSIAAATETVQKKLKEIQERLYAKAKAEMDEHIAVLDNWDDFCSSLDKKMVSSTAFISVMYFL
;
A
#
# COMPACT_ATOMS: atom_id res chain seq x y z
N THR A 1 -21.45 -11.26 -29.86
CA THR A 1 -21.55 -10.60 -28.53
C THR A 1 -21.85 -11.71 -27.55
N LEU A 2 -21.38 -11.65 -26.30
CA LEU A 2 -21.47 -12.80 -25.38
C LEU A 2 -22.87 -13.43 -25.31
N ILE A 3 -23.94 -12.63 -25.38
CA ILE A 3 -25.34 -13.12 -25.46
C ILE A 3 -25.61 -13.90 -26.76
N ARG A 4 -25.25 -13.34 -27.93
CA ARG A 4 -25.42 -14.01 -29.24
C ARG A 4 -24.63 -15.31 -29.34
N ASP A 5 -23.50 -15.36 -28.65
CA ASP A 5 -22.59 -16.50 -28.64
C ASP A 5 -22.99 -17.54 -27.57
N GLY A 6 -24.11 -17.32 -26.86
CA GLY A 6 -24.61 -18.22 -25.80
C GLY A 6 -23.78 -18.24 -24.52
N LYS A 7 -22.84 -17.28 -24.37
CA LYS A 7 -21.87 -17.19 -23.26
C LYS A 7 -22.30 -16.22 -22.14
N ALA A 8 -23.47 -15.60 -22.26
CA ALA A 8 -24.02 -14.73 -21.22
C ALA A 8 -25.55 -14.74 -21.26
N TYR A 9 -26.19 -14.51 -20.12
CA TYR A 9 -27.64 -14.44 -19.97
C TYR A 9 -28.03 -13.28 -19.06
N VAL A 10 -29.23 -12.73 -19.26
CA VAL A 10 -29.79 -11.69 -18.40
C VAL A 10 -30.58 -12.36 -17.29
N ASP A 11 -30.24 -12.01 -16.05
CA ASP A 11 -30.79 -12.60 -14.83
C ASP A 11 -31.54 -11.53 -14.05
N ASN A 12 -32.82 -11.80 -13.77
CA ASN A 12 -33.70 -10.97 -12.95
C ASN A 12 -34.02 -11.63 -11.59
N THR A 13 -33.19 -12.57 -11.16
CA THR A 13 -33.29 -13.16 -9.82
C THR A 13 -32.91 -12.12 -8.77
N PRO A 14 -33.71 -11.93 -7.70
CA PRO A 14 -33.38 -11.00 -6.62
C PRO A 14 -31.99 -11.26 -6.03
N GLY A 15 -31.29 -10.20 -5.63
CA GLY A 15 -29.87 -10.27 -5.24
C GLY A 15 -29.56 -11.29 -4.14
N GLU A 16 -30.39 -11.36 -3.10
CA GLU A 16 -30.22 -12.33 -2.01
C GLU A 16 -30.43 -13.77 -2.45
N VAL A 17 -31.44 -14.01 -3.30
CA VAL A 17 -31.71 -15.35 -3.86
C VAL A 17 -30.57 -15.77 -4.78
N MET A 18 -30.09 -14.86 -5.61
CA MET A 18 -28.93 -15.10 -6.48
C MET A 18 -27.67 -15.44 -5.69
N LYS A 19 -27.46 -14.79 -4.54
CA LYS A 19 -26.34 -15.09 -3.65
C LYS A 19 -26.47 -16.51 -3.08
N GLN A 20 -27.64 -16.87 -2.56
CA GLN A 20 -27.92 -18.21 -2.04
C GLN A 20 -27.74 -19.30 -3.11
N GLU A 21 -28.25 -19.08 -4.33
CA GLU A 21 -28.07 -20.00 -5.46
C GLU A 21 -26.60 -20.20 -5.80
N ARG A 22 -25.80 -19.12 -5.84
CA ARG A 22 -24.35 -19.20 -6.11
C ARG A 22 -23.58 -19.90 -5.00
N GLU A 23 -23.91 -19.65 -3.74
CA GLU A 23 -23.30 -20.33 -2.59
C GLU A 23 -23.63 -21.84 -2.60
N SER A 24 -24.88 -22.17 -2.92
CA SER A 24 -25.41 -23.54 -3.01
C SER A 24 -25.11 -24.26 -4.32
N ARG A 25 -24.34 -23.64 -5.24
CA ARG A 25 -23.96 -24.21 -6.55
C ARG A 25 -25.16 -24.59 -7.42
N MET A 26 -26.25 -23.84 -7.29
CA MET A 26 -27.46 -24.02 -8.09
C MET A 26 -27.44 -23.09 -9.31
N PRO A 27 -27.88 -23.58 -10.48
CA PRO A 27 -28.02 -22.72 -11.66
C PRO A 27 -29.20 -21.76 -11.46
N SER A 28 -29.03 -20.53 -11.93
CA SER A 28 -30.14 -19.57 -12.00
C SER A 28 -31.22 -20.11 -12.95
N LYS A 29 -32.49 -19.90 -12.59
CA LYS A 29 -33.63 -20.18 -13.49
C LYS A 29 -33.54 -19.45 -14.83
N CYS A 30 -32.77 -18.35 -14.89
CA CYS A 30 -32.58 -17.54 -16.09
C CYS A 30 -31.45 -18.06 -17.00
N ARG A 31 -30.65 -19.03 -16.52
CA ARG A 31 -29.41 -19.47 -17.18
C ARG A 31 -29.64 -20.01 -18.60
N ASP A 32 -30.76 -20.68 -18.82
CA ASP A 32 -31.10 -21.34 -20.09
C ASP A 32 -32.16 -20.58 -20.91
N ARG A 33 -32.35 -19.28 -20.63
CA ARG A 33 -33.14 -18.40 -21.49
C ARG A 33 -32.62 -18.41 -22.92
N SER A 34 -33.54 -18.27 -23.87
CA SER A 34 -33.17 -18.17 -25.28
C SER A 34 -32.29 -16.94 -25.54
N VAL A 35 -31.47 -17.00 -26.59
CA VAL A 35 -30.64 -15.86 -27.01
C VAL A 35 -31.53 -14.64 -27.29
N GLN A 36 -32.71 -14.83 -27.88
CA GLN A 36 -33.62 -13.75 -28.20
C GLN A 36 -34.20 -13.09 -26.94
N ASP A 37 -34.59 -13.87 -25.93
CA ASP A 37 -35.12 -13.32 -24.68
C ASP A 37 -34.03 -12.55 -23.91
N ASN A 38 -32.81 -13.08 -23.90
CA ASN A 38 -31.67 -12.39 -23.30
C ASN A 38 -31.35 -11.07 -24.02
N LEU A 39 -31.47 -11.02 -25.35
CA LEU A 39 -31.30 -9.78 -26.11
C LEU A 39 -32.41 -8.78 -25.80
N ASN A 40 -33.67 -9.22 -25.72
CA ASN A 40 -34.79 -8.34 -25.38
C ASN A 40 -34.60 -7.72 -23.98
N MET A 41 -34.25 -8.52 -22.98
CA MET A 41 -33.98 -8.02 -21.62
C MET A 41 -32.72 -7.15 -21.55
N TRP A 42 -31.73 -7.39 -22.42
CA TRP A 42 -30.56 -6.52 -22.52
C TRP A 42 -30.91 -5.14 -23.09
N GLU A 43 -31.85 -5.05 -24.04
CA GLU A 43 -32.38 -3.77 -24.51
C GLU A 43 -33.11 -3.02 -23.39
N GLU A 44 -33.90 -3.72 -22.55
CA GLU A 44 -34.54 -3.14 -21.37
C GLU A 44 -33.51 -2.58 -20.37
N MET A 45 -32.42 -3.31 -20.11
CA MET A 45 -31.31 -2.84 -19.28
C MET A 45 -30.68 -1.56 -19.85
N LYS A 46 -30.44 -1.50 -21.17
CA LYS A 46 -29.88 -0.31 -21.84
C LYS A 46 -30.83 0.88 -21.83
N ALA A 47 -32.14 0.63 -21.94
CA ALA A 47 -33.17 1.65 -21.80
C ALA A 47 -33.26 2.17 -20.36
N GLY A 48 -32.84 1.36 -19.37
CA GLY A 48 -33.00 1.64 -17.95
C GLY A 48 -34.47 1.64 -17.54
N SER A 49 -35.25 0.74 -18.15
CA SER A 49 -36.65 0.54 -17.79
C SER A 49 -36.76 -0.08 -16.39
N GLU A 50 -37.97 -0.06 -15.82
CA GLU A 50 -38.23 -0.70 -14.52
C GLU A 50 -37.82 -2.18 -14.51
N ALA A 51 -38.10 -2.89 -15.60
CA ALA A 51 -37.65 -4.27 -15.79
C ALA A 51 -36.12 -4.38 -15.90
N GLY A 52 -35.48 -3.49 -16.66
CA GLY A 52 -34.03 -3.43 -16.83
C GLY A 52 -33.27 -3.17 -15.53
N LEU A 53 -33.84 -2.40 -14.60
CA LEU A 53 -33.24 -2.09 -13.29
C LEU A 53 -33.21 -3.29 -12.35
N GLN A 54 -34.14 -4.23 -12.52
CA GLN A 54 -34.17 -5.49 -11.77
C GLN A 54 -33.23 -6.56 -12.36
N CYS A 55 -32.60 -6.26 -13.51
CA CYS A 55 -31.80 -7.22 -14.25
C CYS A 55 -30.29 -6.97 -14.07
N CYS A 56 -29.52 -8.05 -14.22
CA CYS A 56 -28.09 -7.98 -14.44
C CYS A 56 -27.68 -8.94 -15.56
N LEU A 57 -26.54 -8.67 -16.22
CA LEU A 57 -25.97 -9.61 -17.20
C LEU A 57 -24.98 -10.52 -16.48
N ARG A 58 -25.11 -11.84 -16.62
CA ARG A 58 -24.21 -12.84 -16.04
C ARG A 58 -23.46 -13.59 -17.15
N ALA A 59 -22.21 -13.96 -16.87
CA ALA A 59 -21.50 -14.89 -17.72
C ALA A 59 -22.07 -16.31 -17.55
N LYS A 60 -22.08 -17.10 -18.62
CA LYS A 60 -22.44 -18.52 -18.60
C LYS A 60 -21.15 -19.35 -18.63
N ILE A 61 -20.58 -19.61 -17.46
CA ILE A 61 -19.31 -20.32 -17.27
C ILE A 61 -19.62 -21.68 -16.64
N ASP A 62 -19.49 -21.82 -15.32
CA ASP A 62 -19.75 -23.05 -14.60
C ASP A 62 -20.36 -22.72 -13.23
N TYR A 63 -21.69 -22.87 -13.13
CA TYR A 63 -22.44 -22.60 -11.92
C TYR A 63 -22.07 -23.55 -10.76
N ALA A 64 -21.50 -24.72 -11.06
CA ALA A 64 -21.17 -25.76 -10.09
C ALA A 64 -19.70 -25.72 -9.64
N SER A 65 -18.88 -24.84 -10.22
CA SER A 65 -17.43 -24.76 -10.00
C SER A 65 -17.07 -24.68 -8.51
N ASP A 66 -16.02 -25.39 -8.11
CA ASP A 66 -15.43 -25.22 -6.78
C ASP A 66 -14.95 -23.78 -6.56
N ASN A 67 -14.55 -23.08 -7.63
CA ASN A 67 -14.22 -21.65 -7.60
C ASN A 67 -15.48 -20.77 -7.67
N GLY A 68 -15.83 -20.13 -6.56
CA GLY A 68 -17.01 -19.25 -6.46
C GLY A 68 -17.05 -18.08 -7.47
N CYS A 69 -15.89 -17.63 -7.96
CA CYS A 69 -15.80 -16.58 -8.99
C CYS A 69 -16.18 -17.09 -10.39
N MET A 70 -16.07 -18.39 -10.64
CA MET A 70 -16.44 -19.03 -11.90
C MET A 70 -17.94 -19.36 -11.97
N ARG A 71 -18.66 -19.23 -10.83
CA ARG A 71 -20.11 -19.50 -10.71
C ARG A 71 -20.95 -18.39 -11.32
N ASP A 72 -20.96 -18.36 -12.65
CA ASP A 72 -21.73 -17.45 -13.50
C ASP A 72 -21.72 -16.00 -12.95
N PRO A 73 -20.55 -15.34 -12.91
CA PRO A 73 -20.40 -14.03 -12.28
C PRO A 73 -21.22 -12.94 -13.00
N VAL A 74 -21.62 -11.92 -12.24
CA VAL A 74 -22.32 -10.75 -12.79
C VAL A 74 -21.32 -9.86 -13.53
N LEU A 75 -21.59 -9.61 -14.80
CA LEU A 75 -20.77 -8.80 -15.71
C LEU A 75 -21.22 -7.33 -15.72
N TYR A 76 -22.53 -7.07 -15.79
CA TYR A 76 -23.08 -5.72 -15.91
C TYR A 76 -24.33 -5.52 -15.07
N ARG A 77 -24.54 -4.28 -14.59
CA ARG A 77 -25.75 -3.84 -13.89
C ARG A 77 -26.26 -2.52 -14.47
N CYS A 78 -27.56 -2.29 -14.35
CA CYS A 78 -28.18 -1.02 -14.69
C CYS A 78 -28.00 -0.01 -13.53
N LYS A 79 -27.68 1.25 -13.86
CA LYS A 79 -27.53 2.35 -12.91
C LYS A 79 -27.94 3.66 -13.59
N LEU A 80 -28.88 4.40 -12.99
CA LEU A 80 -29.44 5.62 -13.60
C LEU A 80 -28.72 6.90 -13.16
N GLU A 81 -27.91 6.84 -12.10
CA GLU A 81 -27.17 8.00 -11.64
C GLU A 81 -26.21 8.50 -12.74
N PRO A 82 -26.16 9.82 -12.99
CA PRO A 82 -25.29 10.38 -14.02
C PRO A 82 -23.83 10.01 -13.80
N HIS A 83 -23.19 9.43 -14.82
CA HIS A 83 -21.78 9.11 -14.75
C HIS A 83 -20.92 10.38 -14.89
N PRO A 84 -19.86 10.58 -14.09
CA PRO A 84 -19.08 11.81 -14.08
C PRO A 84 -18.57 12.25 -15.47
N ARG A 85 -18.14 11.29 -16.30
CA ARG A 85 -17.58 11.52 -17.64
C ARG A 85 -18.60 11.45 -18.77
N THR A 86 -19.48 10.46 -18.74
CA THR A 86 -20.41 10.15 -19.86
C THR A 86 -21.82 10.64 -19.62
N LYS A 87 -22.06 11.31 -18.48
CA LYS A 87 -23.35 11.83 -18.04
C LYS A 87 -24.41 10.73 -18.12
N THR A 88 -25.46 10.92 -18.90
CA THR A 88 -26.58 9.97 -19.06
C THR A 88 -26.47 9.11 -20.32
N LYS A 89 -25.32 9.13 -21.02
CA LYS A 89 -25.12 8.42 -22.30
C LYS A 89 -25.27 6.91 -22.17
N TYR A 90 -24.88 6.34 -21.04
CA TYR A 90 -25.01 4.92 -20.75
C TYR A 90 -25.79 4.75 -19.45
N LYS A 91 -26.51 3.63 -19.35
CA LYS A 91 -27.27 3.24 -18.16
C LYS A 91 -26.87 1.86 -17.64
N VAL A 92 -25.97 1.18 -18.36
CA VAL A 92 -25.49 -0.17 -18.02
C VAL A 92 -23.99 -0.11 -17.89
N TYR A 93 -23.50 -0.55 -16.74
CA TYR A 93 -22.10 -0.44 -16.35
C TYR A 93 -21.55 -1.81 -15.94
N PRO A 94 -20.28 -2.09 -16.27
CA PRO A 94 -19.64 -3.32 -15.81
C PRO A 94 -19.58 -3.32 -14.27
N THR A 95 -19.63 -4.50 -13.68
CA THR A 95 -19.42 -4.66 -12.24
C THR A 95 -17.97 -4.41 -11.87
N TYR A 96 -17.75 -4.07 -10.58
CA TYR A 96 -16.42 -3.80 -10.02
C TYR A 96 -15.38 -4.89 -10.37
N ASP A 97 -15.79 -6.16 -10.27
CA ASP A 97 -14.92 -7.33 -10.52
C ASP A 97 -14.38 -7.41 -11.95
N PHE A 98 -15.09 -6.85 -12.93
CA PHE A 98 -14.68 -6.79 -14.33
C PHE A 98 -14.11 -5.43 -14.73
N ALA A 99 -14.26 -4.42 -13.88
CA ALA A 99 -13.78 -3.07 -14.13
C ALA A 99 -12.31 -2.91 -13.74
N CYS A 100 -11.87 -3.38 -12.56
CA CYS A 100 -10.56 -2.97 -12.01
C CYS A 100 -9.34 -3.18 -12.93
N PRO A 101 -9.05 -4.38 -13.47
CA PRO A 101 -7.83 -4.58 -14.27
C PRO A 101 -7.84 -3.77 -15.58
N LEU A 102 -9.03 -3.57 -16.16
CA LEU A 102 -9.21 -2.90 -17.44
C LEU A 102 -9.31 -1.38 -17.26
N VAL A 103 -9.97 -0.91 -16.20
CA VAL A 103 -10.09 0.50 -15.82
C VAL A 103 -8.75 1.05 -15.33
N ASP A 104 -7.97 0.28 -14.56
CA ASP A 104 -6.64 0.74 -14.12
C ASP A 104 -5.71 0.98 -15.32
N SER A 105 -5.79 0.12 -16.34
CA SER A 105 -5.05 0.26 -17.60
C SER A 105 -5.61 1.34 -18.54
N ILE A 106 -6.95 1.43 -18.69
CA ILE A 106 -7.62 2.35 -19.64
C ILE A 106 -7.79 3.76 -19.08
N GLU A 107 -8.01 3.91 -17.78
CA GLU A 107 -8.08 5.22 -17.10
C GLU A 107 -6.71 5.73 -16.67
N GLY A 108 -5.65 5.00 -16.98
CA GLY A 108 -4.29 5.42 -16.67
C GLY A 108 -4.08 5.60 -15.18
N VAL A 109 -4.68 4.73 -14.35
CA VAL A 109 -4.38 4.60 -12.92
C VAL A 109 -3.01 3.93 -12.75
N THR A 110 -2.03 4.49 -13.46
CA THR A 110 -0.64 4.56 -13.05
C THR A 110 -0.64 5.20 -11.67
N HIS A 111 -0.38 4.43 -10.63
CA HIS A 111 -0.33 4.98 -9.29
C HIS A 111 0.85 5.96 -9.17
N ALA A 112 0.53 7.24 -9.44
CA ALA A 112 0.99 8.46 -8.79
C ALA A 112 2.48 8.81 -8.79
N GLU A 113 2.86 9.77 -9.65
CA GLU A 113 4.11 10.54 -9.54
C GLU A 113 4.32 11.12 -8.12
N HIS A 114 3.24 11.47 -7.41
CA HIS A 114 3.33 12.01 -6.05
C HIS A 114 3.68 10.94 -5.01
N PHE A 115 3.05 9.75 -5.10
CA PHE A 115 3.32 8.65 -4.17
C PHE A 115 4.61 7.91 -4.52
N ALA A 116 5.03 7.87 -5.79
CA ALA A 116 6.33 7.38 -6.19
C ALA A 116 7.47 8.15 -5.48
N LYS A 117 7.34 9.47 -5.31
CA LYS A 117 8.34 10.27 -4.59
C LYS A 117 8.34 10.04 -3.08
N ILE A 118 7.18 9.74 -2.50
CA ILE A 118 7.10 9.31 -1.09
C ILE A 118 7.81 7.96 -0.94
N LEU A 119 7.52 7.00 -1.83
CA LEU A 119 8.21 5.71 -1.86
C LEU A 119 9.73 5.88 -1.96
N TRP A 120 10.21 6.75 -2.86
CA TRP A 120 11.65 7.03 -2.98
C TRP A 120 12.28 7.55 -1.69
N LYS A 121 11.59 8.41 -0.94
CA LYS A 121 12.12 8.93 0.35
C LYS A 121 12.20 7.83 1.41
N THR A 122 11.16 7.01 1.53
CA THR A 122 11.18 5.84 2.41
C THR A 122 12.30 4.88 2.02
N LEU A 123 12.47 4.66 0.72
CA LEU A 123 13.56 3.85 0.15
C LEU A 123 14.92 4.42 0.55
N TYR A 124 15.20 5.69 0.29
CA TYR A 124 16.50 6.30 0.60
C TYR A 124 16.85 6.25 2.09
N PHE A 125 15.88 6.50 2.96
CA PHE A 125 16.09 6.37 4.40
C PHE A 125 16.43 4.93 4.77
N PHE A 126 15.56 3.99 4.39
CA PHE A 126 15.72 2.59 4.79
C PHE A 126 17.01 1.98 4.21
N ASP A 127 17.31 2.26 2.94
CA ASP A 127 18.54 1.89 2.25
C ASP A 127 19.80 2.42 2.97
N ALA A 128 19.79 3.68 3.40
CA ALA A 128 20.89 4.26 4.15
C ALA A 128 21.08 3.59 5.52
N GLU A 129 19.99 3.21 6.19
CA GLU A 129 20.05 2.53 7.49
C GLU A 129 20.51 1.07 7.38
N ILE A 130 20.00 0.29 6.43
CA ILE A 130 20.42 -1.11 6.25
C ILE A 130 21.88 -1.23 5.78
N LYS A 131 22.41 -0.24 5.04
CA LYS A 131 23.84 -0.18 4.70
C LYS A 131 24.73 -0.02 5.92
N LYS A 132 24.27 0.68 6.97
CA LYS A 132 24.99 0.75 8.25
C LYS A 132 25.04 -0.61 8.96
N LEU A 133 24.12 -1.52 8.65
CA LEU A 133 24.07 -2.90 9.16
C LEU A 133 24.87 -3.89 8.28
N GLY A 134 25.56 -3.40 7.24
CA GLY A 134 26.32 -4.21 6.30
C GLY A 134 25.46 -4.92 5.23
N VAL A 135 24.21 -4.50 5.02
CA VAL A 135 23.34 -5.07 3.99
C VAL A 135 23.68 -4.46 2.62
N GLU A 136 23.81 -5.32 1.61
CA GLU A 136 24.10 -4.92 0.23
C GLU A 136 22.87 -5.08 -0.67
N ASN A 137 22.67 -4.14 -1.59
CA ASN A 137 21.60 -4.27 -2.58
C ASN A 137 22.00 -5.22 -3.71
N CYS A 138 21.05 -6.06 -4.11
CA CYS A 138 21.13 -6.95 -5.25
C CYS A 138 19.84 -6.87 -6.08
N TYR A 139 19.78 -7.66 -7.15
CA TYR A 139 18.54 -7.84 -7.92
C TYR A 139 18.51 -9.25 -8.52
N PHE A 140 17.59 -10.08 -8.04
CA PHE A 140 17.34 -11.41 -8.61
C PHE A 140 16.26 -11.34 -9.70
N PRO A 141 16.26 -12.29 -10.66
CA PRO A 141 15.24 -12.37 -11.70
C PRO A 141 13.80 -12.47 -11.15
N MET A 142 12.85 -11.86 -11.86
CA MET A 142 11.42 -11.94 -11.53
C MET A 142 10.81 -13.31 -11.83
N PHE A 143 11.42 -14.03 -12.77
CA PHE A 143 10.94 -15.32 -13.24
C PHE A 143 11.50 -16.46 -12.39
N VAL A 144 10.58 -17.31 -11.91
CA VAL A 144 10.86 -18.48 -11.10
C VAL A 144 10.45 -19.72 -11.90
N SER A 145 11.33 -20.71 -12.04
CA SER A 145 10.94 -21.96 -12.70
C SER A 145 9.88 -22.70 -11.87
N GLY A 146 8.97 -23.42 -12.53
CA GLY A 146 7.97 -24.22 -11.83
C GLY A 146 8.60 -25.24 -10.87
N SER A 147 9.74 -25.82 -11.24
CA SER A 147 10.51 -26.75 -10.40
C SER A 147 11.07 -26.11 -9.11
N ALA A 148 11.54 -24.86 -9.18
CA ALA A 148 12.06 -24.16 -8.00
C ALA A 148 10.94 -23.84 -7.00
N LEU A 149 9.77 -23.43 -7.50
CA LEU A 149 8.61 -23.14 -6.68
C LEU A 149 8.02 -24.40 -6.02
N GLN A 150 8.01 -25.53 -6.73
CA GLN A 150 7.49 -26.80 -6.21
C GLN A 150 8.30 -27.29 -5.01
N LYS A 151 9.62 -27.06 -5.00
CA LYS A 151 10.49 -27.43 -3.87
C LYS A 151 10.05 -26.80 -2.55
N GLU A 152 9.58 -25.55 -2.56
CA GLU A 152 9.05 -24.87 -1.38
C GLU A 152 7.68 -25.43 -0.96
N LYS A 153 6.78 -25.63 -1.94
CA LYS A 153 5.44 -26.19 -1.70
C LYS A 153 5.48 -27.56 -1.03
N ASP A 154 6.44 -28.41 -1.39
CA ASP A 154 6.59 -29.75 -0.80
C ASP A 154 6.96 -29.71 0.68
N HIS A 155 7.49 -28.58 1.18
CA HIS A 155 7.96 -28.41 2.55
C HIS A 155 7.13 -27.43 3.39
N ILE A 156 6.22 -26.65 2.77
CA ILE A 156 5.36 -25.67 3.43
C ILE A 156 3.88 -26.00 3.17
N ALA A 157 3.21 -26.55 4.19
CA ALA A 157 1.86 -27.11 4.10
C ALA A 157 0.77 -26.12 3.62
N ASP A 158 0.96 -24.81 3.86
CA ASP A 158 -0.01 -23.74 3.54
C ASP A 158 0.46 -22.81 2.41
N PHE A 159 1.33 -23.27 1.50
CA PHE A 159 1.74 -22.47 0.34
C PHE A 159 0.56 -22.29 -0.64
N ALA A 160 -0.21 -21.21 -0.46
CA ALA A 160 -1.31 -20.84 -1.35
C ALA A 160 -0.76 -20.25 -2.66
N PRO A 161 -1.06 -20.84 -3.83
CA PRO A 161 -0.52 -20.39 -5.10
C PRO A 161 -1.28 -19.15 -5.57
N GLU A 162 -1.05 -18.00 -4.94
CA GLU A 162 -1.39 -16.68 -5.52
C GLU A 162 -0.39 -16.32 -6.63
N VAL A 163 -0.05 -17.30 -7.47
CA VAL A 163 1.06 -17.26 -8.42
C VAL A 163 0.51 -16.98 -9.81
N ALA A 164 1.02 -15.92 -10.44
CA ALA A 164 0.78 -15.67 -11.85
C ALA A 164 1.79 -16.47 -12.69
N TRP A 165 1.29 -17.15 -13.73
CA TRP A 165 2.09 -18.00 -14.61
C TRP A 165 2.21 -17.40 -16.00
N VAL A 166 3.44 -17.40 -16.54
CA VAL A 166 3.73 -17.17 -17.94
C VAL A 166 3.83 -18.52 -18.63
N THR A 167 2.93 -18.79 -19.58
CA THR A 167 2.90 -20.05 -20.34
C THR A 167 3.21 -19.87 -21.82
N LYS A 168 3.25 -18.63 -22.32
CA LYS A 168 3.44 -18.31 -23.74
C LYS A 168 4.43 -17.17 -23.94
N SER A 169 5.14 -17.20 -25.06
CA SER A 169 5.87 -16.06 -25.61
C SER A 169 5.37 -15.79 -27.04
N GLY A 170 4.74 -14.64 -27.25
CA GLY A 170 4.02 -14.36 -28.49
C GLY A 170 2.85 -15.34 -28.67
N GLN A 171 2.91 -16.17 -29.72
CA GLN A 171 1.91 -17.22 -29.99
C GLN A 171 2.43 -18.64 -29.66
N SER A 172 3.69 -18.78 -29.24
CA SER A 172 4.31 -20.07 -28.94
C SER A 172 4.17 -20.42 -27.46
N GLU A 173 3.79 -21.67 -27.16
CA GLU A 173 3.81 -22.22 -25.80
C GLU A 173 5.25 -22.37 -25.30
N LEU A 174 5.48 -22.12 -24.02
CA LEU A 174 6.74 -22.41 -23.35
C LEU A 174 6.85 -23.90 -23.02
N ALA A 175 8.07 -24.44 -23.08
CA ALA A 175 8.33 -25.84 -22.72
C ALA A 175 7.94 -26.14 -21.26
N GLU A 176 8.21 -25.19 -20.36
CA GLU A 176 7.77 -25.23 -18.96
C GLU A 176 7.15 -23.88 -18.58
N PRO A 177 6.02 -23.88 -17.84
CA PRO A 177 5.47 -22.66 -17.25
C PRO A 177 6.46 -21.99 -16.30
N ILE A 178 6.52 -20.66 -16.36
CA ILE A 178 7.39 -19.84 -15.51
C ILE A 178 6.50 -19.00 -14.59
N ALA A 179 6.75 -19.05 -13.30
CA ALA A 179 6.06 -18.23 -12.31
C ALA A 179 6.64 -16.82 -12.27
N ILE A 180 5.78 -15.82 -12.07
CA ILE A 180 6.18 -14.48 -11.65
C ILE A 180 6.32 -14.53 -10.12
N ARG A 181 7.43 -14.00 -9.58
CA ARG A 181 7.74 -14.10 -8.15
C ARG A 181 6.58 -13.61 -7.26
N PRO A 182 6.06 -14.45 -6.34
CA PRO A 182 5.24 -14.00 -5.21
C PRO A 182 6.11 -13.59 -4.01
N THR A 183 7.36 -14.05 -4.00
CA THR A 183 8.47 -13.82 -3.07
C THR A 183 9.75 -14.43 -3.67
N SER A 184 10.96 -14.11 -3.19
CA SER A 184 12.22 -14.50 -3.87
C SER A 184 13.03 -15.64 -3.20
N GLU A 185 12.56 -16.27 -2.12
CA GLU A 185 13.24 -17.36 -1.41
C GLU A 185 13.73 -18.46 -2.37
N THR A 186 12.84 -18.97 -3.22
CA THR A 186 13.13 -20.04 -4.19
C THR A 186 14.10 -19.63 -5.30
N VAL A 187 14.35 -18.34 -5.49
CA VAL A 187 15.31 -17.81 -6.46
C VAL A 187 16.66 -17.51 -5.79
N MET A 188 16.63 -16.96 -4.58
CA MET A 188 17.82 -16.50 -3.85
C MET A 188 18.57 -17.66 -3.19
N TYR A 189 17.86 -18.55 -2.49
CA TYR A 189 18.48 -19.57 -1.65
C TYR A 189 19.29 -20.64 -2.40
N PRO A 190 18.94 -21.05 -3.63
CA PRO A 190 19.84 -21.86 -4.46
C PRO A 190 21.17 -21.18 -4.79
N SER A 191 21.20 -19.84 -4.81
CA SER A 191 22.44 -19.08 -5.01
C SER A 191 23.21 -18.96 -3.71
N TYR A 192 22.53 -18.79 -2.57
CA TYR A 192 23.15 -18.75 -1.24
C TYR A 192 23.88 -20.07 -0.96
N ALA A 193 23.29 -21.22 -1.29
CA ALA A 193 23.92 -22.53 -1.14
C ALA A 193 25.23 -22.68 -1.95
N LYS A 194 25.39 -21.92 -3.04
CA LYS A 194 26.64 -21.89 -3.83
C LYS A 194 27.66 -20.89 -3.30
N TRP A 195 27.19 -19.79 -2.71
CA TRP A 195 28.06 -18.70 -2.25
C TRP A 195 28.59 -18.92 -0.84
N VAL A 196 27.79 -19.55 0.02
CA VAL A 196 28.17 -19.88 1.40
C VAL A 196 28.81 -21.26 1.38
N GLN A 197 30.10 -21.33 1.67
CA GLN A 197 30.86 -22.59 1.78
C GLN A 197 31.66 -22.66 3.09
N SER A 198 32.08 -21.52 3.64
CA SER A 198 32.84 -21.40 4.88
C SER A 198 32.23 -20.35 5.82
N HIS A 199 32.52 -20.43 7.11
CA HIS A 199 32.15 -19.38 8.09
C HIS A 199 32.62 -17.97 7.68
N ARG A 200 33.64 -17.86 6.81
CA ARG A 200 34.16 -16.59 6.28
C ARG A 200 33.24 -15.92 5.27
N ASP A 201 32.32 -16.67 4.67
CA ASP A 201 31.32 -16.15 3.74
C ASP A 201 30.09 -15.57 4.48
N LEU A 202 30.08 -15.67 5.81
CA LEU A 202 29.00 -15.22 6.68
C LEU A 202 29.46 -14.03 7.56
N PRO A 203 28.55 -13.07 7.86
CA PRO A 203 27.16 -13.04 7.43
C PRO A 203 27.00 -12.58 5.97
N LEU A 204 26.15 -13.27 5.21
CA LEU A 204 25.70 -12.83 3.89
C LEU A 204 24.42 -12.02 4.06
N LYS A 205 24.40 -10.76 3.63
CA LYS A 205 23.26 -9.86 3.85
C LYS A 205 22.85 -9.13 2.58
N LEU A 206 21.76 -9.57 1.95
CA LEU A 206 21.28 -8.98 0.71
C LEU A 206 19.89 -8.37 0.85
N ASN A 207 19.66 -7.28 0.14
CA ASN A 207 18.36 -6.64 -0.02
C ASN A 207 18.06 -6.44 -1.52
N GLN A 208 16.80 -6.47 -1.92
CA GLN A 208 16.41 -6.01 -3.25
C GLN A 208 15.14 -5.16 -3.19
N TRP A 209 15.11 -4.13 -4.04
CA TRP A 209 13.93 -3.31 -4.30
C TRP A 209 13.30 -3.79 -5.60
N CYS A 210 12.08 -4.30 -5.55
CA CYS A 210 11.43 -4.88 -6.72
C CYS A 210 9.90 -4.82 -6.63
N ASN A 211 9.25 -5.20 -7.73
CA ASN A 211 7.82 -5.51 -7.74
C ASN A 211 7.58 -6.99 -7.47
N VAL A 212 6.44 -7.27 -6.86
CA VAL A 212 5.92 -8.62 -6.60
C VAL A 212 4.52 -8.73 -7.15
N VAL A 213 4.19 -9.91 -7.68
CA VAL A 213 2.83 -10.21 -8.14
C VAL A 213 2.24 -11.31 -7.27
N ARG A 214 1.13 -11.00 -6.60
CA ARG A 214 0.28 -11.96 -5.88
C ARG A 214 -1.12 -11.87 -6.43
N TRP A 215 -1.65 -12.99 -6.92
CA TRP A 215 -3.01 -13.08 -7.46
C TRP A 215 -4.07 -13.14 -6.36
N GLU A 216 -4.03 -12.14 -5.48
CA GLU A 216 -4.90 -11.96 -4.32
C GLU A 216 -6.38 -12.13 -4.68
N PHE A 217 -7.04 -13.06 -3.99
CA PHE A 217 -8.47 -13.37 -4.17
C PHE A 217 -9.38 -12.41 -3.40
N LYS A 218 -8.83 -11.71 -2.40
CA LYS A 218 -9.55 -10.70 -1.61
C LYS A 218 -9.66 -9.39 -2.41
N HIS A 219 -10.69 -8.60 -2.09
CA HIS A 219 -10.97 -7.33 -2.76
C HIS A 219 -9.73 -6.40 -2.76
N PRO A 220 -9.22 -5.98 -3.93
CA PRO A 220 -8.06 -5.10 -3.99
C PRO A 220 -8.39 -3.71 -3.45
N GLN A 221 -7.46 -3.12 -2.71
CA GLN A 221 -7.54 -1.75 -2.20
C GLN A 221 -6.21 -1.06 -2.51
N PRO A 222 -6.21 0.09 -3.22
CA PRO A 222 -4.99 0.82 -3.54
C PRO A 222 -4.05 0.94 -2.34
N PHE A 223 -2.77 0.62 -2.56
CA PHE A 223 -1.71 0.48 -1.56
C PHE A 223 -1.89 -0.64 -0.53
N LEU A 224 -3.06 -0.75 0.11
CA LEU A 224 -3.29 -1.68 1.22
C LEU A 224 -3.23 -3.14 0.76
N ARG A 225 -3.79 -3.43 -0.42
CA ARG A 225 -3.83 -4.76 -1.03
C ARG A 225 -3.95 -4.65 -2.55
N THR A 226 -2.85 -4.75 -3.27
CA THR A 226 -2.81 -4.74 -4.73
C THR A 226 -2.21 -6.04 -5.27
N ARG A 227 -2.58 -6.43 -6.48
CA ARG A 227 -2.04 -7.67 -7.10
C ARG A 227 -0.59 -7.53 -7.52
N GLU A 228 -0.20 -6.34 -7.95
CA GLU A 228 1.19 -5.94 -8.09
C GLU A 228 1.49 -4.87 -7.04
N PHE A 229 2.60 -5.03 -6.31
CA PHE A 229 3.05 -4.01 -5.37
C PHE A 229 4.57 -3.89 -5.39
N LEU A 230 5.06 -2.69 -5.08
CA LEU A 230 6.48 -2.44 -4.86
C LEU A 230 6.81 -2.72 -3.40
N TRP A 231 7.95 -3.35 -3.18
CA TRP A 231 8.46 -3.64 -1.85
C TRP A 231 9.98 -3.64 -1.85
N GLN A 232 10.55 -3.80 -0.66
CA GLN A 232 11.84 -4.43 -0.53
C GLN A 232 11.72 -5.74 0.23
N GLU A 233 12.59 -6.67 -0.10
CA GLU A 233 12.80 -7.91 0.63
C GLU A 233 14.29 -8.03 0.94
N GLY A 234 14.59 -8.20 2.22
CA GLY A 234 15.93 -8.53 2.68
C GLY A 234 16.00 -9.98 3.08
N HIS A 235 17.10 -10.63 2.72
CA HIS A 235 17.41 -12.01 3.05
C HIS A 235 18.84 -12.07 3.54
N THR A 236 19.04 -12.75 4.66
CA THR A 236 20.36 -12.84 5.28
C THR A 236 20.64 -14.27 5.75
N ALA A 237 21.92 -14.60 5.83
CA ALA A 237 22.42 -15.86 6.36
C ALA A 237 23.54 -15.55 7.36
N HIS A 238 23.50 -16.22 8.51
CA HIS A 238 24.37 -16.00 9.67
C HIS A 238 24.94 -17.33 10.16
N ALA A 239 26.12 -17.28 10.76
CA ALA A 239 26.75 -18.47 11.35
C ALA A 239 26.05 -18.89 12.64
N THR A 240 25.57 -17.94 13.45
CA THR A 240 24.95 -18.21 14.74
C THR A 240 23.51 -17.69 14.85
N LYS A 241 22.72 -18.34 15.71
CA LYS A 241 21.35 -17.91 16.02
C LYS A 241 21.32 -16.50 16.61
N ALA A 242 22.24 -16.18 17.52
CA ALA A 242 22.28 -14.89 18.20
C ALA A 242 22.49 -13.70 17.25
N GLU A 243 23.34 -13.84 16.23
CA GLU A 243 23.51 -12.81 15.19
C GLU A 243 22.25 -12.61 14.36
N ALA A 244 21.59 -13.72 13.98
CA ALA A 244 20.34 -13.67 13.25
C ALA A 244 19.21 -13.03 14.06
N GLU A 245 19.02 -13.42 15.33
CA GLU A 245 18.00 -12.86 16.22
C GLU A 245 18.20 -11.36 16.47
N LYS A 246 19.45 -10.92 16.63
CA LYS A 246 19.78 -9.50 16.76
C LYS A 246 19.32 -8.70 15.54
N GLU A 247 19.62 -9.19 14.33
CA GLU A 247 19.25 -8.48 13.11
C GLU A 247 17.73 -8.41 12.91
N VAL A 248 16.98 -9.44 13.31
CA VAL A 248 15.50 -9.42 13.23
C VAL A 248 14.94 -8.21 13.97
N LEU A 249 15.44 -7.93 15.18
CA LEU A 249 15.02 -6.81 16.02
C LEU A 249 15.59 -5.46 15.53
N ASP A 250 16.83 -5.43 15.03
CA ASP A 250 17.39 -4.23 14.40
C ASP A 250 16.49 -3.78 13.23
N ILE A 251 16.09 -4.71 12.35
CA ILE A 251 15.22 -4.42 11.21
C ILE A 251 13.79 -4.05 11.65
N LEU A 252 13.24 -4.73 12.67
CA LEU A 252 11.94 -4.36 13.24
C LEU A 252 11.93 -2.91 13.73
N THR A 253 13.00 -2.50 14.40
CA THR A 253 13.21 -1.12 14.87
C THR A 253 13.30 -0.15 13.69
N LEU A 254 14.00 -0.51 12.60
CA LEU A 254 14.04 0.32 11.40
C LEU A 254 12.65 0.48 10.75
N TYR A 255 11.82 -0.57 10.74
CA TYR A 255 10.44 -0.44 10.28
C TYR A 255 9.60 0.46 11.17
N GLN A 256 9.73 0.34 12.49
CA GLN A 256 9.09 1.28 13.42
C GLN A 256 9.51 2.72 13.09
N ARG A 257 10.80 2.99 12.92
CA ARG A 257 11.31 4.32 12.56
C ARG A 257 10.78 4.83 11.22
N VAL A 258 10.62 3.97 10.21
CA VAL A 258 9.96 4.36 8.95
C VAL A 258 8.55 4.88 9.21
N TYR A 259 7.74 4.17 9.99
CA TYR A 259 6.37 4.59 10.28
C TYR A 259 6.33 5.83 11.19
N GLU A 260 7.08 5.85 12.28
CA GLU A 260 6.99 6.90 13.29
C GLU A 260 7.74 8.17 12.87
N GLU A 261 9.00 8.06 12.42
CA GLU A 261 9.85 9.22 12.10
C GLU A 261 9.49 9.83 10.73
N LEU A 262 9.24 9.01 9.71
CA LEU A 262 8.95 9.52 8.36
C LEU A 262 7.45 9.76 8.15
N LEU A 263 6.63 8.76 8.44
CA LEU A 263 5.20 8.76 8.12
C LEU A 263 4.33 9.36 9.23
N ALA A 264 4.91 9.66 10.41
CA ALA A 264 4.16 10.11 11.58
C ALA A 264 3.00 9.17 11.96
N VAL A 265 3.17 7.87 11.73
CA VAL A 265 2.18 6.82 12.03
C VAL A 265 2.69 6.01 13.22
N PRO A 266 1.94 5.94 14.34
CA PRO A 266 2.30 5.06 15.44
C PRO A 266 2.10 3.60 15.04
N VAL A 267 2.98 2.74 15.51
CA VAL A 267 2.88 1.29 15.31
C VAL A 267 3.25 0.56 16.60
N ILE A 268 2.76 -0.67 16.72
CA ILE A 268 3.01 -1.54 17.87
C ILE A 268 3.93 -2.68 17.42
N PRO A 269 5.20 -2.72 17.86
CA PRO A 269 6.05 -3.88 17.63
C PRO A 269 5.52 -5.09 18.42
N GLY A 270 5.60 -6.28 17.84
CA GLY A 270 5.12 -7.49 18.49
C GLY A 270 5.53 -8.77 17.77
N TRP A 271 5.04 -9.89 18.31
CA TRP A 271 5.27 -11.23 17.80
C TRP A 271 3.96 -11.77 17.23
N LYS A 272 4.04 -12.41 16.05
CA LYS A 272 2.89 -13.17 15.54
C LYS A 272 2.71 -14.43 16.38
N THR A 273 1.45 -14.81 16.57
CA THR A 273 1.11 -16.11 17.16
C THR A 273 1.55 -17.24 16.24
N GLU A 274 1.64 -18.46 16.77
CA GLU A 274 2.01 -19.66 15.99
C GLU A 274 1.15 -19.86 14.74
N LYS A 275 -0.13 -19.45 14.78
CA LYS A 275 -1.05 -19.55 13.64
C LYS A 275 -0.83 -18.46 12.59
N GLU A 276 -0.35 -17.28 12.99
CA GLU A 276 -0.22 -16.10 12.13
C GLU A 276 1.23 -15.83 11.69
N LYS A 277 2.21 -16.60 12.21
CA LYS A 277 3.61 -16.48 11.79
C LYS A 277 3.78 -16.96 10.36
N PHE A 278 4.88 -16.56 9.72
CA PHE A 278 5.26 -17.12 8.43
C PHE A 278 5.53 -18.62 8.58
N ALA A 279 4.82 -19.45 7.80
CA ALA A 279 4.84 -20.90 7.94
C ALA A 279 6.24 -21.52 7.76
N GLY A 280 7.12 -20.89 6.98
CA GLY A 280 8.51 -21.33 6.81
C GLY A 280 9.48 -20.86 7.90
N GLY A 281 9.04 -19.99 8.82
CA GLY A 281 9.90 -19.37 9.84
C GLY A 281 9.85 -20.04 11.22
N ASP A 282 10.91 -19.83 12.02
CA ASP A 282 10.95 -20.18 13.45
C ASP A 282 9.96 -19.28 14.22
N TYR A 283 10.10 -17.96 14.05
CA TYR A 283 9.15 -16.97 14.58
C TYR A 283 9.05 -15.75 13.65
N THR A 284 8.00 -14.95 13.83
CA THR A 284 7.77 -13.72 13.06
C THR A 284 7.54 -12.54 13.98
N THR A 285 8.32 -11.49 13.81
CA THR A 285 8.07 -10.18 14.41
C THR A 285 7.37 -9.26 13.41
N THR A 286 6.61 -8.30 13.93
CA THR A 286 5.81 -7.41 13.13
C THR A 286 5.64 -6.05 13.80
N VAL A 287 5.44 -5.01 12.99
CA VAL A 287 4.88 -3.74 13.46
C VAL A 287 3.44 -3.66 12.98
N GLU A 288 2.51 -3.53 13.92
CA GLU A 288 1.07 -3.44 13.68
C GLU A 288 0.63 -1.97 13.69
N GLY A 289 -0.08 -1.53 12.66
CA GLY A 289 -0.76 -0.24 12.62
C GLY A 289 -2.26 -0.39 12.92
N PHE A 290 -2.91 0.73 13.18
CA PHE A 290 -4.36 0.78 13.40
C PHE A 290 -5.00 1.92 12.60
N VAL A 291 -6.16 1.64 12.00
CA VAL A 291 -6.93 2.63 11.22
C VAL A 291 -8.28 2.87 11.88
N ALA A 292 -8.37 3.93 12.69
CA ALA A 292 -9.54 4.30 13.48
C ALA A 292 -10.83 4.45 12.66
N ALA A 293 -10.75 5.07 11.48
CA ALA A 293 -11.89 5.23 10.57
C ALA A 293 -12.59 3.89 10.27
N SER A 294 -11.81 2.82 10.14
CA SER A 294 -12.29 1.46 9.87
C SER A 294 -12.41 0.56 11.10
N GLY A 295 -11.77 0.92 12.22
CA GLY A 295 -11.69 0.08 13.41
C GLY A 295 -10.87 -1.19 13.21
N ARG A 296 -9.81 -1.15 12.38
CA ARG A 296 -9.07 -2.35 11.99
C ARG A 296 -7.58 -2.20 12.23
N GLY A 297 -6.99 -3.24 12.82
CA GLY A 297 -5.55 -3.47 12.80
C GLY A 297 -5.06 -3.82 11.39
N ILE A 298 -3.83 -3.42 11.08
CA ILE A 298 -3.19 -3.68 9.80
C ILE A 298 -1.70 -3.91 9.98
N GLN A 299 -1.23 -5.06 9.51
CA GLN A 299 0.20 -5.37 9.48
C GLN A 299 0.95 -4.40 8.58
N ALA A 300 1.88 -3.67 9.19
CA ALA A 300 2.61 -2.58 8.56
C ALA A 300 3.94 -3.06 7.94
N ALA A 301 4.66 -3.96 8.61
CA ALA A 301 5.86 -4.65 8.10
C ALA A 301 6.15 -5.93 8.91
N THR A 302 7.03 -6.80 8.40
CA THR A 302 7.46 -8.03 9.09
C THR A 302 8.96 -8.27 9.01
N SER A 303 9.49 -8.88 10.06
CA SER A 303 10.86 -9.38 10.14
C SER A 303 10.84 -10.79 10.74
N HIS A 304 11.28 -11.76 9.95
CA HIS A 304 11.16 -13.19 10.23
C HIS A 304 12.51 -13.75 10.64
N HIS A 305 12.55 -14.50 11.75
CA HIS A 305 13.64 -15.44 11.98
C HIS A 305 13.26 -16.76 11.33
N LEU A 306 14.03 -17.18 10.33
CA LEU A 306 13.76 -18.41 9.58
C LEU A 306 14.40 -19.64 10.22
N GLY A 307 15.21 -19.44 11.26
CA GLY A 307 16.00 -20.50 11.88
C GLY A 307 16.88 -21.18 10.83
N GLN A 308 16.87 -22.51 10.82
CA GLN A 308 17.56 -23.33 9.83
C GLN A 308 16.60 -24.04 8.85
N ASN A 309 15.33 -23.62 8.79
CA ASN A 309 14.31 -24.32 8.00
C ASN A 309 14.67 -24.30 6.50
N PHE A 310 14.96 -23.11 5.98
CA PHE A 310 15.32 -22.93 4.58
C PHE A 310 16.75 -23.38 4.28
N SER A 311 17.70 -23.24 5.20
CA SER A 311 19.07 -23.68 4.98
C SER A 311 19.16 -25.19 4.86
N LYS A 312 18.39 -25.93 5.67
CA LYS A 312 18.23 -27.39 5.51
C LYS A 312 17.53 -27.74 4.19
N MET A 313 16.50 -27.00 3.79
CA MET A 313 15.75 -27.24 2.55
C MET A 313 16.61 -27.00 1.29
N PHE A 314 17.45 -25.96 1.30
CA PHE A 314 18.25 -25.52 0.15
C PHE A 314 19.72 -25.94 0.21
N ASP A 315 20.13 -26.72 1.22
CA ASP A 315 21.50 -27.15 1.48
C ASP A 315 22.49 -25.97 1.62
N ILE A 316 22.07 -24.93 2.36
CA ILE A 316 22.93 -23.78 2.69
C ILE A 316 23.76 -24.12 3.93
N LYS A 317 24.90 -24.76 3.69
CA LYS A 317 25.81 -25.22 4.73
C LYS A 317 27.19 -24.55 4.63
N PHE A 318 27.92 -24.52 5.73
CA PHE A 318 29.25 -23.93 5.80
C PHE A 318 30.18 -24.71 6.73
N GLU A 319 31.48 -24.64 6.45
CA GLU A 319 32.53 -25.17 7.32
C GLU A 319 32.80 -24.25 8.52
N ASN A 320 32.74 -24.81 9.73
CA ASN A 320 33.05 -24.12 10.98
C ASN A 320 34.26 -24.75 11.69
N PRO A 321 35.39 -24.04 11.84
CA PRO A 321 36.61 -24.58 12.45
C PRO A 321 36.49 -24.90 13.94
N ASN A 322 35.42 -24.44 14.60
CA ASN A 322 35.17 -24.68 16.03
C ASN A 322 34.12 -25.78 16.28
N GLN A 323 33.74 -26.56 15.27
CA GLN A 323 32.75 -27.64 15.40
C GLN A 323 33.38 -28.90 16.02
N GLU A 324 32.62 -29.62 16.86
CA GLU A 324 33.06 -30.91 17.43
C GLU A 324 33.21 -31.97 16.33
N GLU A 325 34.19 -32.87 16.46
CA GLU A 325 34.45 -33.94 15.48
C GLU A 325 33.21 -34.83 15.27
N GLY A 326 32.66 -34.87 14.05
CA GLY A 326 31.60 -35.81 13.66
C GLY A 326 30.47 -35.27 12.78
N ASP A 327 30.40 -33.96 12.55
CA ASP A 327 29.38 -33.32 11.71
C ASP A 327 30.08 -32.45 10.65
N ASP A 328 30.05 -32.88 9.37
CA ASP A 328 30.91 -32.32 8.32
C ASP A 328 30.61 -30.84 8.00
N HIS A 329 29.39 -30.35 8.30
CA HIS A 329 28.98 -28.96 8.01
C HIS A 329 27.92 -28.41 8.98
N CYS A 330 27.93 -27.08 9.19
CA CYS A 330 26.88 -26.34 9.89
C CYS A 330 25.84 -25.77 8.90
N PHE A 331 24.55 -25.75 9.26
CA PHE A 331 23.53 -25.03 8.49
C PHE A 331 23.43 -23.57 8.92
N ALA A 332 23.34 -22.65 7.96
CA ALA A 332 23.20 -21.23 8.24
C ALA A 332 21.87 -20.89 8.92
N TYR A 333 21.87 -19.94 9.85
CA TYR A 333 20.66 -19.31 10.37
C TYR A 333 20.23 -18.20 9.42
N GLN A 334 18.96 -18.14 9.03
CA GLN A 334 18.47 -17.17 8.06
C GLN A 334 17.42 -16.24 8.64
N ASN A 335 17.34 -15.04 8.07
CA ASN A 335 16.22 -14.11 8.26
C ASN A 335 15.66 -13.68 6.91
N SER A 336 14.39 -13.27 6.91
CA SER A 336 13.82 -12.47 5.82
C SER A 336 12.95 -11.35 6.37
N TRP A 337 12.84 -10.23 5.65
CA TRP A 337 12.08 -9.07 6.12
C TRP A 337 11.55 -8.21 4.98
N GLY A 338 10.38 -7.60 5.17
CA GLY A 338 9.70 -6.84 4.12
C GLY A 338 8.78 -5.70 4.61
N ILE A 339 8.76 -4.61 3.84
CA ILE A 339 7.82 -3.49 3.91
C ILE A 339 7.42 -3.14 2.47
N THR A 340 6.16 -2.76 2.28
CA THR A 340 5.59 -2.52 0.95
C THR A 340 5.03 -1.09 0.83
N THR A 341 4.55 -0.76 -0.36
CA THR A 341 3.76 0.46 -0.60
C THR A 341 2.48 0.57 0.25
N ARG A 342 2.08 -0.49 0.98
CA ARG A 342 1.04 -0.43 2.01
C ARG A 342 1.30 0.68 3.04
N SER A 343 2.56 0.94 3.35
CA SER A 343 2.99 2.04 4.23
C SER A 343 2.37 3.39 3.84
N ILE A 344 2.30 3.67 2.53
CA ILE A 344 1.67 4.88 1.99
C ILE A 344 0.16 4.86 2.24
N GLY A 345 -0.49 3.73 1.98
CA GLY A 345 -1.93 3.56 2.24
C GLY A 345 -2.28 3.78 3.70
N ILE A 346 -1.49 3.24 4.63
CA ILE A 346 -1.68 3.43 6.07
C ILE A 346 -1.55 4.92 6.42
N MET A 347 -0.47 5.59 5.98
CA MET A 347 -0.28 7.04 6.21
C MET A 347 -1.46 7.87 5.69
N VAL A 348 -1.99 7.57 4.51
CA VAL A 348 -3.15 8.26 3.94
C VAL A 348 -4.40 8.05 4.79
N MET A 349 -4.64 6.82 5.25
CA MET A 349 -5.82 6.47 6.06
C MET A 349 -5.76 7.05 7.48
N VAL A 350 -4.56 7.23 8.04
CA VAL A 350 -4.36 7.80 9.38
C VAL A 350 -4.48 9.33 9.35
N HIS A 351 -3.87 10.00 8.37
CA HIS A 351 -3.78 11.47 8.40
C HIS A 351 -4.85 12.19 7.57
N GLY A 352 -5.48 11.53 6.60
CA GLY A 352 -6.44 12.15 5.69
C GLY A 352 -7.62 12.82 6.41
N ASP A 353 -8.10 13.94 5.88
CA ASP A 353 -9.30 14.62 6.36
C ASP A 353 -10.30 14.90 5.22
N ASN A 354 -11.42 15.54 5.55
CA ASN A 354 -12.47 15.88 4.58
C ASN A 354 -12.03 16.87 3.48
N ARG A 355 -10.87 17.52 3.63
CA ARG A 355 -10.28 18.42 2.61
C ARG A 355 -9.30 17.69 1.69
N GLY A 356 -8.92 16.44 2.01
CA GLY A 356 -8.06 15.59 1.20
C GLY A 356 -6.86 15.05 1.96
N LEU A 357 -5.74 14.89 1.24
CA LEU A 357 -4.51 14.37 1.82
C LEU A 357 -3.94 15.32 2.88
N ILE A 358 -3.27 14.74 3.88
CA ILE A 358 -2.36 15.44 4.78
C ILE A 358 -1.04 14.67 4.74
N LEU A 359 0.01 15.29 4.23
CA LEU A 359 1.32 14.64 4.12
C LEU A 359 2.21 15.07 5.28
N PRO A 360 2.87 14.13 5.98
CA PRO A 360 3.93 14.45 6.92
C PRO A 360 5.07 15.21 6.20
N PRO A 361 5.58 16.30 6.79
CA PRO A 361 6.67 17.10 6.22
C PRO A 361 7.92 16.32 5.80
N ASN A 362 8.24 15.20 6.45
CA ASN A 362 9.41 14.38 6.13
C ASN A 362 9.26 13.68 4.76
N VAL A 363 8.04 13.29 4.39
CA VAL A 363 7.75 12.60 3.12
C VAL A 363 7.13 13.49 2.04
N ALA A 364 6.58 14.65 2.39
CA ALA A 364 5.96 15.56 1.42
C ALA A 364 6.95 16.01 0.33
N ASN A 365 6.62 15.80 -0.96
CA ASN A 365 7.50 16.24 -2.05
C ASN A 365 7.62 17.78 -2.12
N ILE A 366 6.51 18.48 -1.89
CA ILE A 366 6.49 19.93 -1.68
C ILE A 366 6.08 20.13 -0.22
N GLN A 367 6.96 20.74 0.56
CA GLN A 367 6.68 21.09 1.96
C GLN A 367 5.94 22.42 2.04
N VAL A 368 6.30 23.37 1.17
CA VAL A 368 5.78 24.74 1.17
C VAL A 368 5.33 25.13 -0.24
N ILE A 369 4.10 25.60 -0.37
CA ILE A 369 3.61 26.24 -1.59
C ILE A 369 3.39 27.74 -1.37
N VAL A 370 4.09 28.58 -2.14
CA VAL A 370 3.94 30.03 -2.14
C VAL A 370 2.90 30.42 -3.19
N VAL A 371 1.85 31.13 -2.77
CA VAL A 371 0.73 31.54 -3.62
C VAL A 371 0.60 33.06 -3.62
N PRO A 372 0.90 33.73 -4.75
CA PRO A 372 0.63 35.16 -4.88
C PRO A 372 -0.89 35.42 -4.89
N CYS A 373 -1.30 36.41 -4.11
CA CYS A 373 -2.69 36.77 -3.84
C CYS A 373 -2.97 38.22 -4.24
N GLY A 374 -4.25 38.59 -4.40
CA GLY A 374 -4.64 39.98 -4.66
C GLY A 374 -4.28 40.53 -6.05
N ILE A 375 -3.92 39.66 -7.01
CA ILE A 375 -3.70 40.05 -8.40
C ILE A 375 -5.05 40.06 -9.13
N THR A 376 -5.61 41.23 -9.37
CA THR A 376 -6.79 41.42 -10.24
C THR A 376 -6.37 41.87 -11.64
N ALA A 377 -7.32 41.89 -12.60
CA ALA A 377 -7.09 42.41 -13.95
C ALA A 377 -6.69 43.91 -13.97
N THR A 378 -6.91 44.60 -12.85
CA THR A 378 -6.65 46.03 -12.67
C THR A 378 -5.32 46.35 -11.99
N VAL A 379 -4.55 45.34 -11.55
CA VAL A 379 -3.21 45.53 -10.97
C VAL A 379 -2.21 45.80 -12.08
N ASP A 380 -1.42 46.86 -11.93
CA ASP A 380 -0.37 47.23 -12.88
C ASP A 380 0.74 46.15 -12.96
N ASP A 381 1.38 46.05 -14.14
CA ASP A 381 2.40 45.03 -14.39
C ASP A 381 3.65 45.23 -13.51
N THR A 382 3.92 46.45 -13.06
CA THR A 382 5.04 46.75 -12.17
C THR A 382 4.86 46.08 -10.80
N LYS A 383 3.70 46.23 -10.16
CA LYS A 383 3.33 45.59 -8.90
C LYS A 383 3.21 44.08 -9.04
N ARG A 384 2.72 43.59 -10.18
CA ARG A 384 2.71 42.15 -10.48
C ARG A 384 4.13 41.59 -10.50
N ASN A 385 5.06 42.28 -11.17
CA ASN A 385 6.46 41.87 -11.23
C ASN A 385 7.15 41.97 -9.86
N GLU A 386 6.84 43.00 -9.07
CA GLU A 386 7.36 43.14 -7.71
C GLU A 386 6.90 41.99 -6.80
N LEU A 387 5.61 41.65 -6.83
CA LEU A 387 5.05 40.53 -6.07
C LEU A 387 5.67 39.19 -6.48
N THR A 388 5.83 38.95 -7.79
CA THR A 388 6.48 37.73 -8.29
C THR A 388 7.92 37.63 -7.81
N LYS A 389 8.71 38.70 -7.94
CA LYS A 389 10.10 38.74 -7.45
C LYS A 389 10.18 38.50 -5.94
N TYR A 390 9.26 39.07 -5.18
CA TYR A 390 9.19 38.85 -3.74
C TYR A 390 8.95 37.37 -3.40
N CYS A 391 7.99 36.73 -4.10
CA CYS A 391 7.72 35.30 -3.94
C CYS A 391 8.90 34.44 -4.37
N GLU A 392 9.54 34.75 -5.50
CA GLU A 392 10.72 34.03 -5.99
C GLU A 392 11.89 34.13 -5.02
N SER A 393 12.18 35.33 -4.49
CA SER A 393 13.20 35.54 -3.48
C SER A 393 12.93 34.71 -2.22
N LEU A 394 11.67 34.67 -1.74
CA LEU A 394 11.29 33.83 -0.61
C LEU A 394 11.51 32.34 -0.92
N ILE A 395 11.09 31.87 -2.10
CA ILE A 395 11.26 30.47 -2.50
C ILE A 395 12.75 30.11 -2.54
N SER A 396 13.61 30.97 -3.07
CA SER A 396 15.06 30.76 -3.09
C SER A 396 15.62 30.64 -1.68
N SER A 397 15.30 31.58 -0.78
CA SER A 397 15.77 31.52 0.62
C SER A 397 15.29 30.27 1.37
N LEU A 398 14.05 29.81 1.11
CA LEU A 398 13.56 28.56 1.70
C LEU A 398 14.29 27.34 1.13
N THR A 399 14.54 27.33 -0.18
CA THR A 399 15.21 26.21 -0.87
C THR A 399 16.68 26.09 -0.48
N GLU A 400 17.39 27.22 -0.36
CA GLU A 400 18.77 27.28 0.15
C GLU A 400 18.87 26.73 1.58
N ALA A 401 17.81 26.88 2.38
CA ALA A 401 17.71 26.31 3.73
C ALA A 401 17.24 24.85 3.76
N GLY A 402 17.21 24.17 2.60
CA GLY A 402 16.84 22.76 2.47
C GLY A 402 15.33 22.48 2.48
N ILE A 403 14.47 23.51 2.48
CA ILE A 403 13.02 23.34 2.43
C ILE A 403 12.58 23.12 0.99
N ARG A 404 11.74 22.11 0.77
CA ARG A 404 11.16 21.83 -0.55
C ARG A 404 10.01 22.79 -0.85
N ALA A 405 10.37 24.01 -1.24
CA ALA A 405 9.43 25.09 -1.57
C ALA A 405 9.13 25.16 -3.08
N LYS A 406 7.91 25.56 -3.43
CA LYS A 406 7.49 25.82 -4.81
C LYS A 406 6.53 27.02 -4.87
N GLY A 407 6.53 27.78 -5.96
CA GLY A 407 5.54 28.82 -6.23
C GLY A 407 4.43 28.35 -7.18
N ASP A 408 3.20 28.85 -6.98
CA ASP A 408 2.09 28.69 -7.94
C ASP A 408 1.72 30.01 -8.62
N PHE A 409 2.47 30.33 -9.66
CA PHE A 409 2.34 31.57 -10.45
C PHE A 409 1.33 31.50 -11.59
N ARG A 410 0.49 30.44 -11.65
CA ARG A 410 -0.51 30.29 -12.73
C ARG A 410 -1.60 31.37 -12.61
N TYR A 411 -1.64 32.32 -13.54
CA TYR A 411 -2.59 33.44 -13.47
C TYR A 411 -4.00 33.08 -13.93
N ASN A 412 -4.17 31.96 -14.64
CA ASN A 412 -5.46 31.48 -15.12
C ASN A 412 -6.34 30.84 -14.02
N TYR A 413 -5.84 30.73 -12.79
CA TYR A 413 -6.56 30.20 -11.64
C TYR A 413 -6.61 31.21 -10.50
N SER A 414 -7.77 31.32 -9.84
CA SER A 414 -7.93 32.18 -8.67
C SER A 414 -7.12 31.66 -7.47
N PRO A 415 -6.71 32.52 -6.51
CA PRO A 415 -6.06 32.08 -5.28
C PRO A 415 -6.87 31.02 -4.53
N GLY A 416 -8.19 31.18 -4.41
CA GLY A 416 -9.05 30.20 -3.76
C GLY A 416 -9.03 28.82 -4.43
N TRP A 417 -8.99 28.77 -5.76
CA TRP A 417 -8.81 27.50 -6.49
C TRP A 417 -7.44 26.86 -6.18
N LYS A 418 -6.37 27.67 -6.16
CA LYS A 418 -5.02 27.19 -5.83
C LYS A 418 -4.96 26.65 -4.41
N PHE A 419 -5.56 27.35 -3.45
CA PHE A 419 -5.63 26.94 -2.05
C PHE A 419 -6.23 25.55 -1.93
N ASN A 420 -7.41 25.34 -2.52
CA ASN A 420 -8.07 24.04 -2.52
C ASN A 420 -7.26 22.95 -3.24
N ASN A 421 -6.69 23.24 -4.41
CA ASN A 421 -5.88 22.28 -5.16
C ASN A 421 -4.65 21.79 -4.36
N TRP A 422 -3.99 22.67 -3.60
CA TRP A 422 -2.83 22.28 -2.80
C TRP A 422 -3.18 21.68 -1.44
N GLU A 423 -4.32 22.08 -0.85
CA GLU A 423 -4.89 21.42 0.33
C GLU A 423 -5.29 19.97 0.02
N LEU A 424 -5.96 19.73 -1.12
CA LEU A 424 -6.35 18.39 -1.58
C LEU A 424 -5.14 17.47 -1.76
N LYS A 425 -4.01 18.03 -2.23
CA LYS A 425 -2.74 17.33 -2.41
C LYS A 425 -1.92 17.16 -1.13
N GLY A 426 -2.37 17.74 -0.02
CA GLY A 426 -1.74 17.61 1.29
C GLY A 426 -0.39 18.28 1.45
N VAL A 427 -0.13 19.37 0.72
CA VAL A 427 1.08 20.17 0.95
C VAL A 427 1.07 20.68 2.40
N PRO A 428 2.09 20.41 3.23
CA PRO A 428 2.07 20.70 4.66
C PRO A 428 1.82 22.18 5.00
N MET A 429 2.32 23.10 4.16
CA MET A 429 2.24 24.52 4.42
C MET A 429 1.98 25.32 3.15
N ARG A 430 1.06 26.27 3.24
CA ARG A 430 0.88 27.32 2.22
C ARG A 430 1.37 28.65 2.78
N ILE A 431 2.05 29.43 1.94
CA ILE A 431 2.38 30.82 2.21
C ILE A 431 1.59 31.71 1.24
N GLU A 432 0.81 32.63 1.78
CA GLU A 432 0.04 33.63 1.04
C GLU A 432 0.83 34.94 1.02
N VAL A 433 1.01 35.52 -0.17
CA VAL A 433 1.71 36.81 -0.34
C VAL A 433 0.87 37.71 -1.24
N GLY A 434 0.41 38.85 -0.74
CA GLY A 434 -0.26 39.88 -1.52
C GLY A 434 0.49 41.22 -1.52
N PRO A 435 -0.06 42.26 -2.15
CA PRO A 435 0.58 43.59 -2.19
C PRO A 435 0.81 44.21 -0.80
N ARG A 436 -0.08 43.92 0.16
CA ARG A 436 0.05 44.38 1.55
C ARG A 436 1.23 43.73 2.25
N GLU A 437 1.41 42.43 2.03
CA GLU A 437 2.51 41.63 2.56
C GLU A 437 3.86 42.13 2.03
N VAL A 438 3.94 42.45 0.73
CA VAL A 438 5.14 43.05 0.11
C VAL A 438 5.47 44.41 0.77
N THR A 439 4.48 45.29 0.93
CA THR A 439 4.69 46.62 1.53
C THR A 439 5.13 46.53 2.98
N ASN A 440 4.52 45.62 3.75
CA ASN A 440 4.80 45.43 5.17
C ASN A 440 6.00 44.51 5.43
N LYS A 441 6.65 43.98 4.38
CA LYS A 441 7.74 43.00 4.45
C LYS A 441 7.37 41.76 5.29
N ASN A 442 6.15 41.28 5.14
CA ASN A 442 5.60 40.13 5.87
C ASN A 442 5.06 39.08 4.90
N ILE A 443 4.71 37.91 5.43
CA ILE A 443 4.03 36.82 4.74
C ILE A 443 2.93 36.26 5.65
N VAL A 444 2.00 35.49 5.09
CA VAL A 444 1.00 34.76 5.89
C VAL A 444 1.21 33.26 5.72
N ILE A 445 1.45 32.56 6.81
CA ILE A 445 1.64 31.12 6.86
C ILE A 445 0.32 30.44 7.22
N VAL A 446 -0.01 29.37 6.48
CA VAL A 446 -1.21 28.55 6.68
C VAL A 446 -0.81 27.08 6.73
N PRO A 447 -0.82 26.43 7.91
CA PRO A 447 -0.58 24.99 8.06
C PRO A 447 -1.74 24.16 7.52
N ARG A 448 -1.45 22.97 6.97
CA ARG A 448 -2.46 22.05 6.40
C ARG A 448 -3.19 21.22 7.46
N ASP A 449 -2.52 20.85 8.53
CA ASP A 449 -3.03 19.98 9.60
C ASP A 449 -4.08 20.67 10.49
N THR A 450 -4.05 22.01 10.56
CA THR A 450 -5.02 22.82 11.29
C THR A 450 -6.00 23.54 10.36
N THR A 451 -7.21 23.83 10.86
CA THR A 451 -8.24 24.57 10.10
C THR A 451 -8.34 26.01 10.60
N GLY A 452 -8.38 26.98 9.68
CA GLY A 452 -8.62 28.39 10.01
C GLY A 452 -7.42 29.16 10.60
N VAL A 453 -6.30 28.49 10.85
CA VAL A 453 -5.09 29.11 11.38
C VAL A 453 -4.37 29.88 10.28
N LYS A 454 -4.16 31.18 10.48
CA LYS A 454 -3.34 32.07 9.64
C LYS A 454 -2.40 32.86 10.52
N GLU A 455 -1.12 32.78 10.24
CA GLU A 455 -0.09 33.39 11.09
C GLU A 455 0.76 34.36 10.27
N PRO A 456 0.71 35.67 10.56
CA PRO A 456 1.63 36.61 9.94
C PRO A 456 3.06 36.35 10.42
N CYS A 457 4.02 36.43 9.50
CA CYS A 457 5.44 36.26 9.80
C CYS A 457 6.24 37.32 9.05
N SER A 458 7.24 37.91 9.69
CA SER A 458 8.18 38.80 9.00
C SER A 458 9.01 38.02 8.01
N ILE A 459 9.29 38.60 6.83
CA ILE A 459 10.10 37.95 5.80
C ILE A 459 11.50 37.61 6.31
N ALA A 460 12.06 38.42 7.22
CA ALA A 460 13.38 38.19 7.79
C ALA A 460 13.43 36.92 8.66
N ALA A 461 12.31 36.56 9.29
CA ALA A 461 12.19 35.37 10.14
C ALA A 461 11.54 34.18 9.41
N ALA A 462 11.18 34.33 8.12
CA ALA A 462 10.37 33.36 7.39
C ALA A 462 11.03 31.98 7.34
N THR A 463 12.32 31.91 6.98
CA THR A 463 13.04 30.64 6.85
C THR A 463 13.06 29.84 8.15
N GLU A 464 13.50 30.46 9.25
CA GLU A 464 13.56 29.81 10.56
C GLU A 464 12.17 29.41 11.07
N THR A 465 11.18 30.30 10.89
CA THR A 465 9.79 30.03 11.30
C THR A 465 9.21 28.85 10.53
N VAL A 466 9.43 28.78 9.21
CA VAL A 466 8.94 27.69 8.37
C VAL A 466 9.63 26.37 8.74
N GLN A 467 10.95 26.35 8.96
CA GLN A 467 11.66 25.14 9.41
C GLN A 467 11.10 24.62 10.73
N LYS A 468 10.92 25.50 11.72
CA LYS A 468 10.34 25.16 13.02
C LYS A 468 8.92 24.60 12.86
N LYS A 469 8.07 25.28 12.09
CA LYS A 469 6.67 24.85 11.89
C LYS A 469 6.56 23.53 11.16
N LEU A 470 7.43 23.21 10.20
CA LEU A 470 7.44 21.90 9.56
C LEU A 470 7.77 20.79 10.57
N LYS A 471 8.69 21.03 11.51
CA LYS A 471 8.97 20.07 12.60
C LYS A 471 7.76 19.92 13.53
N GLU A 472 7.15 21.04 13.94
CA GLU A 472 5.95 21.03 14.79
C GLU A 472 4.77 20.30 14.10
N ILE A 473 4.58 20.45 12.79
CA ILE A 473 3.55 19.72 12.04
C ILE A 473 3.81 18.21 12.11
N GLN A 474 5.05 17.75 11.88
CA GLN A 474 5.40 16.32 11.97
C GLN A 474 5.08 15.76 13.37
N GLU A 475 5.47 16.49 14.42
CA GLU A 475 5.24 16.10 15.82
C GLU A 475 3.75 16.08 16.16
N ARG A 476 2.97 17.08 15.73
CA ARG A 476 1.52 17.10 15.94
C ARG A 476 0.79 15.98 15.23
N LEU A 477 1.19 15.64 13.99
CA LEU A 477 0.60 14.53 13.25
C LEU A 477 0.83 13.20 13.99
N TYR A 478 2.06 12.96 14.45
CA TYR A 478 2.36 11.75 15.22
C TYR A 478 1.60 11.72 16.55
N ALA A 479 1.64 12.81 17.32
CA ALA A 479 0.96 12.89 18.62
C ALA A 479 -0.55 12.68 18.50
N LYS A 480 -1.18 13.27 17.47
CA LYS A 480 -2.62 13.08 17.20
C LYS A 480 -2.91 11.62 16.84
N ALA A 481 -2.14 11.03 15.93
CA ALA A 481 -2.34 9.65 15.51
C ALA A 481 -2.09 8.65 16.66
N LYS A 482 -1.09 8.93 17.52
CA LYS A 482 -0.78 8.13 18.71
C LYS A 482 -1.90 8.18 19.73
N ALA A 483 -2.41 9.38 20.03
CA ALA A 483 -3.55 9.55 20.93
C ALA A 483 -4.79 8.81 20.39
N GLU A 484 -5.09 8.95 19.09
CA GLU A 484 -6.21 8.24 18.47
C GLU A 484 -6.02 6.71 18.52
N MET A 485 -4.80 6.19 18.27
CA MET A 485 -4.52 4.76 18.41
C MET A 485 -4.71 4.29 19.86
N ASP A 486 -4.19 5.03 20.83
CA ASP A 486 -4.28 4.68 22.26
C ASP A 486 -5.73 4.68 22.77
N GLU A 487 -6.55 5.64 22.31
CA GLU A 487 -7.98 5.69 22.58
C GLU A 487 -8.73 4.46 22.04
N HIS A 488 -8.16 3.75 21.07
CA HIS A 488 -8.73 2.54 20.49
C HIS A 488 -8.09 1.24 21.02
N ILE A 489 -7.20 1.31 22.00
CA ILE A 489 -6.64 0.13 22.66
C ILE A 489 -7.36 -0.11 23.99
N ALA A 490 -7.96 -1.28 24.15
CA ALA A 490 -8.60 -1.70 25.39
C ALA A 490 -7.87 -2.90 26.00
N VAL A 491 -7.60 -2.87 27.32
CA VAL A 491 -7.12 -4.04 28.06
C VAL A 491 -8.31 -4.69 28.76
N LEU A 492 -8.61 -5.94 28.42
CA LEU A 492 -9.82 -6.63 28.87
C LEU A 492 -9.49 -7.99 29.51
N ASP A 493 -10.25 -8.36 30.53
CA ASP A 493 -10.08 -9.57 31.33
C ASP A 493 -11.24 -10.57 31.22
N ASN A 494 -12.30 -10.23 30.47
CA ASN A 494 -13.48 -11.08 30.29
C ASN A 494 -14.05 -10.99 28.84
N TRP A 495 -14.86 -11.99 28.49
CA TRP A 495 -15.37 -12.19 27.13
C TRP A 495 -16.46 -11.19 26.71
N ASP A 496 -17.33 -10.80 27.63
CA ASP A 496 -18.46 -9.91 27.31
C ASP A 496 -17.98 -8.49 26.98
N ASP A 497 -16.95 -8.02 27.69
CA ASP A 497 -16.30 -6.76 27.40
C ASP A 497 -15.53 -6.81 26.07
N PHE A 498 -14.96 -7.96 25.70
CA PHE A 498 -14.27 -8.14 24.41
C PHE A 498 -15.21 -7.94 23.22
N CYS A 499 -16.38 -8.58 23.21
CA CYS A 499 -17.36 -8.38 22.13
C CYS A 499 -17.83 -6.92 22.06
N SER A 500 -18.14 -6.31 23.22
CA SER A 500 -18.58 -4.91 23.30
C SER A 500 -17.50 -3.92 22.84
N SER A 501 -16.22 -4.24 23.05
CA SER A 501 -15.07 -3.45 22.63
C SER A 501 -14.89 -3.47 21.10
N LEU A 502 -15.03 -4.65 20.46
CA LEU A 502 -14.95 -4.77 19.01
C LEU A 502 -16.04 -3.97 18.29
N ASP A 503 -17.27 -3.94 18.81
CA ASP A 503 -18.37 -3.13 18.27
C ASP A 503 -18.08 -1.62 18.32
N LYS A 504 -17.27 -1.19 19.29
CA LYS A 504 -16.77 0.18 19.43
C LYS A 504 -15.53 0.46 18.58
N LYS A 505 -15.17 -0.45 17.65
CA LYS A 505 -14.00 -0.33 16.77
C LYS A 505 -12.66 -0.36 17.50
N MET A 506 -12.58 -0.97 18.67
CA MET A 506 -11.36 -1.05 19.46
C MET A 506 -10.50 -2.26 19.05
N VAL A 507 -9.18 -2.16 19.24
CA VAL A 507 -8.27 -3.29 19.33
C VAL A 507 -8.16 -3.70 20.80
N SER A 508 -8.40 -4.97 21.09
CA SER A 508 -8.40 -5.46 22.46
C SER A 508 -7.15 -6.27 22.75
N SER A 509 -6.43 -5.89 23.81
CA SER A 509 -5.40 -6.70 24.45
C SER A 509 -6.07 -7.54 25.55
N THR A 510 -5.98 -8.86 25.46
CA THR A 510 -6.60 -9.79 26.39
C THR A 510 -5.58 -10.77 26.92
N ALA A 511 -5.75 -11.23 28.16
CA ALA A 511 -4.99 -12.34 28.69
C ALA A 511 -5.43 -13.64 27.99
N PHE A 512 -4.79 -14.00 26.87
CA PHE A 512 -4.96 -15.34 26.30
C PHE A 512 -4.33 -16.36 27.25
N ILE A 513 -5.02 -17.48 27.46
CA ILE A 513 -4.45 -18.64 28.17
C ILE A 513 -3.18 -19.04 27.40
N SER A 514 -2.04 -18.74 28.01
CA SER A 514 -0.67 -18.70 27.46
C SER A 514 -0.30 -17.43 26.63
N VAL A 515 0.46 -16.56 27.29
CA VAL A 515 1.37 -15.50 26.80
C VAL A 515 0.75 -14.16 26.35
N MET A 516 0.96 -13.12 27.17
CA MET A 516 0.91 -11.72 26.75
C MET A 516 2.05 -11.47 25.76
N TYR A 517 1.74 -11.22 24.48
CA TYR A 517 2.69 -10.78 23.47
C TYR A 517 2.44 -9.32 23.03
N PHE A 518 2.28 -8.40 23.98
CA PHE A 518 2.39 -6.96 23.71
C PHE A 518 2.84 -6.26 24.99
N LEU A 519 4.13 -5.91 25.04
CA LEU A 519 4.72 -4.88 25.90
C LEU A 519 5.81 -4.16 25.11
#